data_AF-E3C7H9-F1
#
_entry.id   AF-E3C7H9-F1
#
_cell.length_a   1.000
_cell.length_b   1.000
_cell.length_c   1.000
_cell.angle_alpha   90.00
_cell.angle_beta   90.00
_cell.angle_gamma   90.00
#
_symmetry.space_group_name_H-M   'P 1'
#
loop_
_entity.id
_entity.type
_entity.pdbx_description
1 polymer ?
#
loop_
_entity_poly.entity_id
_entity_poly.type
_entity_poly.pdbx_seq_one_letter_code
_entity_poly.pdbx_strand_id
1 'polypeptide(L)' 'MMNHTLDFLKNKLLDLGIEEEEIQENSTLAELMLDSTEKVDITLAIKEEFGVTVSLDDDNLTLLKLAKIIDGGQKNE' A
#
# COMPACT_ATOMS: atom_id res chain seq x y z
N MET A 1 6.30 -14.58 -2.64
CA MET A 1 6.87 -13.23 -2.49
C MET A 1 5.78 -12.19 -2.20
N MET A 2 4.61 -12.29 -2.85
CA MET A 2 3.42 -11.46 -2.64
C MET A 2 2.96 -11.20 -1.19
N ASN A 3 3.17 -12.16 -0.28
CA ASN A 3 2.76 -12.02 1.12
C ASN A 3 3.55 -10.94 1.87
N HIS A 4 4.81 -10.68 1.53
CA HIS A 4 5.64 -9.71 2.27
C HIS A 4 5.16 -8.27 2.06
N THR A 5 4.84 -7.92 0.81
CA THR A 5 4.35 -6.58 0.48
C THR A 5 2.97 -6.31 1.06
N LEU A 6 2.06 -7.29 0.97
CA LEU A 6 0.74 -7.15 1.58
C LEU A 6 0.83 -7.05 3.10
N ASP A 7 1.68 -7.85 3.74
CA ASP A 7 1.92 -7.77 5.18
C ASP A 7 2.48 -6.41 5.61
N PHE A 8 3.43 -5.86 4.84
CA PHE A 8 3.94 -4.51 5.06
C PHE A 8 2.85 -3.43 4.94
N LEU A 9 2.05 -3.49 3.87
CA LEU A 9 0.94 -2.55 3.66
C LEU A 9 -0.08 -2.66 4.78
N LYS A 10 -0.47 -3.88 5.18
CA LYS A 10 -1.39 -4.12 6.29
C LYS A 10 -0.85 -3.55 7.59
N ASN A 11 0.40 -3.82 7.93
CA ASN A 11 1.03 -3.24 9.12
C ASN A 11 1.04 -1.72 9.10
N LYS A 12 1.30 -1.10 7.94
CA LYS A 12 1.24 0.36 7.80
C LYS A 12 -0.17 0.91 7.98
N LEU A 13 -1.18 0.26 7.44
CA LEU A 13 -2.58 0.66 7.63
C LEU A 13 -3.02 0.49 9.09
N LEU A 14 -2.58 -0.58 9.76
CA LEU A 14 -2.80 -0.78 11.20
C LEU A 14 -2.14 0.33 12.03
N ASP A 15 -0.93 0.75 11.67
CA ASP A 15 -0.19 1.83 12.34
C ASP A 15 -0.88 3.19 12.18
N LEU A 16 -1.56 3.40 11.04
CA LEU A 16 -2.40 4.58 10.79
C LEU A 16 -3.71 4.57 11.59
N GLY A 17 -4.06 3.44 12.21
CA GLY A 17 -5.27 3.29 13.04
C GLY A 17 -6.45 2.68 12.30
N ILE A 18 -6.24 2.09 11.13
CA ILE A 18 -7.26 1.33 10.41
C ILE A 18 -7.36 -0.06 11.02
N GLU A 19 -8.58 -0.54 11.24
CA GLU A 19 -8.79 -1.85 11.85
C GLU A 19 -8.46 -3.00 10.87
N GLU A 20 -7.85 -4.08 11.38
CA GLU A 20 -7.51 -5.25 10.56
C GLU A 20 -8.72 -5.81 9.79
N GLU A 21 -9.91 -5.72 10.37
CA GLU A 21 -11.17 -6.19 9.80
C GLU A 21 -11.59 -5.39 8.55
N GLU A 22 -11.18 -4.11 8.47
CA GLU A 22 -11.44 -3.24 7.31
C GLU A 22 -10.36 -3.41 6.22
N ILE A 23 -9.18 -3.91 6.59
CA ILE A 23 -8.04 -4.09 5.68
C ILE A 23 -8.16 -5.42 4.92
N GLN A 24 -8.99 -5.42 3.87
CA GLN A 24 -9.09 -6.52 2.92
C GLN A 24 -8.18 -6.32 1.71
N GLU A 25 -7.68 -7.40 1.13
CA GLU A 25 -6.77 -7.34 -0.03
C GLU A 25 -7.44 -6.69 -1.26
N ASN A 26 -8.75 -6.86 -1.37
CA ASN A 26 -9.63 -6.28 -2.37
C ASN A 26 -10.24 -4.93 -1.95
N SER A 27 -10.02 -4.46 -0.71
CA SER A 27 -10.44 -3.13 -0.29
C SER A 27 -9.75 -2.08 -1.15
N THR A 28 -10.52 -1.08 -1.55
CA THR A 28 -10.02 0.07 -2.30
C THR A 28 -9.42 1.12 -1.36
N LEU A 29 -8.50 1.96 -1.86
CA LEU A 29 -7.98 3.10 -1.08
C LEU A 29 -9.10 4.05 -0.65
N ALA A 30 -10.18 4.15 -1.43
CA ALA A 30 -11.35 4.94 -1.08
C ALA A 30 -12.12 4.38 0.13
N GLU A 31 -12.23 3.05 0.23
CA GLU A 31 -12.87 2.40 1.39
C GLU A 31 -12.03 2.56 2.66
N LEU A 32 -10.71 2.55 2.52
CA LEU A 32 -9.77 2.79 3.62
C LEU A 32 -9.73 4.28 4.05
N MET A 33 -10.44 5.17 3.33
CA MET A 33 -10.52 6.62 3.57
C MET A 33 -9.18 7.27 3.89
N LEU A 34 -8.11 6.85 3.19
CA LEU A 34 -6.76 7.33 3.47
C LEU A 34 -6.61 8.82 3.18
N ASP A 35 -6.13 9.55 4.17
CA ASP A 35 -5.78 10.95 4.05
C ASP A 35 -4.56 11.15 3.13
N SER A 36 -4.45 12.35 2.56
CA SER A 36 -3.35 12.68 1.63
C SER A 36 -1.96 12.51 2.27
N THR A 37 -1.85 12.79 3.57
CA THR A 37 -0.61 12.57 4.34
C THR A 37 -0.27 11.09 4.44
N GLU A 38 -1.27 10.25 4.74
CA GLU A 38 -1.10 8.80 4.89
C GLU A 38 -0.69 8.16 3.57
N LYS A 39 -1.31 8.59 2.46
CA LYS A 39 -0.92 8.18 1.12
C LYS A 39 0.54 8.52 0.82
N VAL A 40 1.01 9.71 1.20
CA VAL A 40 2.41 10.09 1.02
C VAL A 40 3.33 9.24 1.91
N ASP A 41 2.96 9.02 3.18
CA ASP A 41 3.73 8.22 4.14
C ASP A 41 3.91 6.77 3.67
N ILE A 42 2.81 6.13 3.23
CA ILE A 42 2.83 4.78 2.67
C ILE A 42 3.72 4.73 1.42
N THR A 43 3.57 5.70 0.51
CA THR A 43 4.35 5.76 -0.73
C THR A 43 5.85 5.91 -0.44
N LEU A 44 6.21 6.74 0.53
CA LEU A 44 7.58 6.93 0.95
C LEU A 44 8.16 5.65 1.58
N ALA A 45 7.40 5.02 2.47
CA ALA A 45 7.81 3.78 3.13
C ALA A 45 8.00 2.63 2.14
N ILE A 46 7.14 2.52 1.13
CA ILE A 46 7.30 1.55 0.03
C ILE A 46 8.59 1.82 -0.76
N LYS A 47 8.89 3.08 -1.04
CA LYS A 47 10.11 3.48 -1.75
C LYS A 47 11.35 3.16 -0.94
N GLU A 48 11.34 3.36 0.37
CA GLU A 48 12.46 3.03 1.25
C GLU A 48 12.68 1.51 1.39
N GLU A 49 11.60 0.75 1.56
CA GLU A 49 11.68 -0.71 1.78
C GLU A 49 11.91 -1.50 0.49
N PHE A 50 11.18 -1.17 -0.58
CA PHE A 50 11.18 -1.92 -1.83
C PHE A 50 11.98 -1.23 -2.95
N GLY A 51 12.28 0.06 -2.82
CA GLY A 51 12.90 0.84 -3.90
C GLY A 51 11.93 1.24 -5.01
N VAL A 52 10.62 1.05 -4.81
CA VAL A 52 9.60 1.28 -5.85
C VAL A 52 8.82 2.54 -5.54
N THR A 53 8.58 3.37 -6.57
CA THR A 53 7.69 4.53 -6.45
C THR A 53 6.31 4.15 -6.96
N VAL A 54 5.30 4.29 -6.10
CA VAL A 54 3.89 4.03 -6.40
C VAL A 54 3.08 5.32 -6.28
N SER A 55 1.92 5.38 -6.92
CA SER A 55 0.99 6.50 -6.77
C SER A 55 -0.32 6.00 -6.17
N LEU A 56 -0.73 6.59 -5.04
CA LEU A 56 -1.98 6.28 -4.33
C LEU A 56 -3.11 7.28 -4.66
N ASP A 57 -3.00 7.94 -5.82
CA ASP A 57 -3.97 8.93 -6.32
C ASP A 57 -5.24 8.29 -6.87
N ASP A 58 -5.19 7.00 -7.22
CA ASP A 58 -6.33 6.28 -7.80
C ASP A 58 -7.19 5.65 -6.70
N ASP A 59 -8.39 6.19 -6.52
CA ASP A 59 -9.37 5.72 -5.53
C ASP A 59 -9.86 4.28 -5.78
N ASN A 60 -9.76 3.78 -7.02
CA ASN A 60 -10.07 2.38 -7.37
C ASN A 60 -8.85 1.45 -7.23
N LEU A 61 -7.73 1.95 -6.74
CA LEU A 61 -6.57 1.12 -6.46
C LEU A 61 -6.88 0.25 -5.24
N THR A 62 -6.65 -1.05 -5.37
CA THR A 62 -6.78 -2.00 -4.27
C THR A 62 -5.42 -2.33 -3.68
N LEU A 63 -5.38 -2.79 -2.43
CA LEU A 63 -4.15 -3.24 -1.79
C LEU A 63 -3.46 -4.36 -2.58
N LEU A 64 -4.23 -5.26 -3.16
CA LEU A 64 -3.70 -6.33 -4.00
C LEU A 64 -3.10 -5.80 -5.32
N LYS A 65 -3.70 -4.77 -5.93
CA LYS A 65 -3.09 -4.10 -7.09
C LYS A 65 -1.82 -3.38 -6.70
N LEU A 66 -1.83 -2.64 -5.59
CA LEU A 66 -0.67 -1.95 -5.07
C LEU A 66 0.48 -2.92 -4.81
N ALA A 67 0.20 -4.03 -4.12
CA ALA A 67 1.18 -5.08 -3.87
C ALA A 67 1.76 -5.68 -5.16
N LYS A 68 0.93 -5.90 -6.19
CA LYS A 68 1.39 -6.34 -7.52
C LYS A 68 2.28 -5.30 -8.20
N ILE A 69 1.99 -4.02 -8.06
CA ILE A 69 2.81 -2.94 -8.63
C ILE A 69 4.17 -2.90 -7.95
N ILE A 70 4.22 -3.10 -6.63
CA ILE A 70 5.48 -3.11 -5.88
C ILE A 70 6.29 -4.37 -6.20
N ASP A 71 5.65 -5.55 -6.26
CA ASP A 71 6.31 -6.82 -6.57
C ASP A 71 6.78 -6.88 -8.04
N GLY A 72 5.99 -6.30 -8.96
CA GLY A 72 6.33 -6.19 -10.38
C GLY A 72 7.16 -4.95 -10.75
N GLY A 73 7.26 -3.98 -9.84
CA GLY A 73 8.05 -2.77 -10.00
C GLY A 73 9.51 -3.15 -9.92
N GLN A 74 10.17 -3.26 -11.08
CA GLN A 74 11.58 -3.59 -11.13
C GLN A 74 12.37 -2.63 -10.24
N LYS A 75 13.08 -3.21 -9.26
CA LYS A 75 14.20 -2.54 -8.60
C LYS A 75 15.13 -2.04 -9.71
N ASN A 76 15.10 -0.74 -9.98
CA ASN A 76 16.14 -0.14 -10.82
C ASN A 76 17.41 -0.13 -9.97
N GLU A 77 18.24 -1.16 -10.16
CA GLU A 77 19.65 -1.20 -9.76
C GLU A 77 20.47 -0.14 -10.51
#